data_AF-A0A442GDG0-F1
#
_entry.id   AF-A0A442GDG0-F1
#
_cell.length_a   1.000
_cell.length_b   1.000
_cell.length_c   1.000
_cell.angle_alpha   90.00
_cell.angle_beta   90.00
_cell.angle_gamma   90.00
#
_symmetry.space_group_name_H-M   'P 1'
#
loop_
_entity.id
_entity.type
_entity.pdbx_description
1 polymer ?
#
loop_
_entity_poly.entity_id
_entity_poly.type
_entity_poly.pdbx_seq_one_letter_code
_entity_poly.pdbx_strand_id
1 'polypeptide(L)'
;MKSLRSYFPDGDEDRQIGGERQFRRDMYYLTRAVLAGYGVDNPRVHEASFSAVHAAMRKRNADLLARATADAASTEHVAAACAALLVECLNHRPVQPGEIGTGPAATADRSLDIRCLAPVVLACGLATKADGGTPEPDILEIAVLAAEVREDRIRQACAQANAVQELTPVLATLLAHLT
;
A
#
# COMPACT_ATOMS: atom_id res chain seq x y z
N MET A 1 -10.44 -5.79 -0.15
CA MET A 1 -9.47 -5.07 0.69
C MET A 1 -9.87 -5.23 2.15
N LYS A 2 -8.91 -5.39 3.07
CA LYS A 2 -9.12 -5.40 4.52
C LYS A 2 -8.29 -4.30 5.20
N SER A 3 -8.59 -4.04 6.47
CA SER A 3 -7.86 -3.08 7.31
C SER A 3 -6.47 -3.57 7.70
N LEU A 4 -5.60 -2.63 8.12
CA LEU A 4 -4.28 -2.92 8.67
C LEU A 4 -4.36 -3.88 9.86
N ARG A 5 -5.38 -3.75 10.73
CA ARG A 5 -5.59 -4.64 11.88
C ARG A 5 -5.85 -6.09 11.45
N SER A 6 -6.54 -6.28 10.33
CA SER A 6 -6.81 -7.61 9.77
C SER A 6 -5.56 -8.26 9.16
N TYR A 7 -4.69 -7.46 8.53
CA TYR A 7 -3.45 -7.94 7.93
C TYR A 7 -2.31 -8.14 8.95
N PHE A 8 -2.27 -7.30 9.97
CA PHE A 8 -1.26 -7.30 11.03
C PHE A 8 -1.91 -7.54 12.40
N PRO A 9 -2.58 -8.68 12.62
CA PRO A 9 -3.20 -8.95 13.91
C PRO A 9 -2.13 -9.19 14.98
N ASP A 10 -2.40 -8.69 16.18
CA ASP A 10 -1.72 -9.13 17.40
C ASP A 10 -2.21 -10.52 17.82
N GLY A 11 -1.39 -11.23 18.61
CA GLY A 11 -1.72 -12.53 19.16
C GLY A 11 -0.84 -13.66 18.67
N ASP A 12 -1.37 -14.89 18.76
CA ASP A 12 -0.66 -16.13 18.46
C ASP A 12 -0.22 -16.27 17.00
N GLU A 13 0.67 -17.24 16.77
CA GLU A 13 1.28 -17.50 15.47
C GLU A 13 0.23 -17.81 14.39
N ASP A 14 -0.82 -18.57 14.71
CA ASP A 14 -1.87 -18.93 13.75
C ASP A 14 -2.61 -17.71 13.20
N ARG A 15 -2.95 -16.74 14.06
CA ARG A 15 -3.55 -15.48 13.63
C ARG A 15 -2.60 -14.65 12.78
N GLN A 16 -1.32 -14.64 13.13
CA GLN A 16 -0.31 -13.92 12.35
C GLN A 16 -0.13 -14.50 10.95
N ILE A 17 -0.05 -15.84 10.83
CA ILE A 17 0.04 -16.53 9.54
C ILE A 17 -1.26 -16.33 8.73
N GLY A 18 -2.42 -16.33 9.39
CA GLY A 18 -3.71 -15.98 8.77
C GLY A 18 -3.70 -14.57 8.16
N GLY A 19 -3.24 -13.58 8.92
CA GLY A 19 -3.12 -12.19 8.47
C GLY A 19 -2.13 -12.03 7.31
N GLU A 20 -0.97 -12.68 7.38
CA GLU A 20 0.03 -12.68 6.29
C GLU A 20 -0.54 -13.26 4.99
N ARG A 21 -1.19 -14.42 5.06
CA ARG A 21 -1.82 -15.05 3.88
C ARG A 21 -2.89 -14.16 3.26
N GLN A 22 -3.71 -13.52 4.09
CA GLN A 22 -4.75 -12.60 3.64
C GLN A 22 -4.14 -11.36 2.99
N PHE A 23 -3.12 -10.76 3.62
CA PHE A 23 -2.38 -9.61 3.09
C PHE A 23 -1.79 -9.91 1.71
N ARG A 24 -1.00 -10.99 1.59
CA ARG A 24 -0.36 -11.38 0.34
C ARG A 24 -1.36 -11.55 -0.80
N ARG A 25 -2.46 -12.25 -0.51
CA ARG A 25 -3.53 -12.50 -1.49
C ARG A 25 -4.18 -11.21 -1.96
N ASP A 26 -4.60 -10.36 -1.03
CA ASP A 26 -5.30 -9.13 -1.37
C ASP A 26 -4.38 -8.16 -2.13
N MET A 27 -3.15 -7.96 -1.66
CA MET A 27 -2.18 -7.09 -2.34
C MET A 27 -1.91 -7.55 -3.77
N TYR A 28 -1.75 -8.87 -4.00
CA TYR A 28 -1.56 -9.41 -5.34
C TYR A 28 -2.73 -9.10 -6.28
N TYR A 29 -3.97 -9.42 -5.87
CA TYR A 29 -5.13 -9.22 -6.74
C TYR A 29 -5.47 -7.75 -6.95
N LEU A 30 -5.30 -6.91 -5.93
CA LEU A 30 -5.57 -5.47 -6.03
C LEU A 30 -4.55 -4.76 -6.91
N THR A 31 -3.25 -5.06 -6.74
CA THR A 31 -2.21 -4.51 -7.63
C THR A 31 -2.44 -4.93 -9.07
N ARG A 32 -2.83 -6.19 -9.32
CA ARG A 32 -3.21 -6.65 -10.66
C ARG A 32 -4.43 -5.91 -11.22
N ALA A 33 -5.44 -5.64 -10.41
CA ALA A 33 -6.63 -4.91 -10.84
C ALA A 33 -6.28 -3.47 -11.25
N VAL A 34 -5.45 -2.78 -10.47
CA VAL A 34 -4.97 -1.43 -10.79
C VAL A 34 -4.16 -1.42 -12.09
N LEU A 35 -3.22 -2.36 -12.26
CA LEU A 35 -2.42 -2.48 -13.47
C LEU A 35 -3.26 -2.76 -14.72
N ALA A 36 -4.29 -3.61 -14.59
CA ALA A 36 -5.25 -3.86 -15.67
C ALA A 36 -6.05 -2.59 -16.01
N GLY A 37 -6.45 -1.80 -15.01
CA GLY A 37 -7.10 -0.50 -15.21
C GLY A 37 -6.23 0.52 -15.97
N TYR A 38 -4.90 0.42 -15.83
CA TYR A 38 -3.93 1.22 -16.61
C TYR A 38 -3.59 0.62 -17.98
N GLY A 39 -4.18 -0.49 -18.38
CA GLY A 39 -3.88 -1.14 -19.65
C GLY A 39 -2.47 -1.72 -19.73
N VAL A 40 -1.87 -2.08 -18.60
CA VAL A 40 -0.56 -2.76 -18.59
C VAL A 40 -0.74 -4.22 -18.97
N ASP A 41 -0.18 -4.60 -20.12
CA ASP A 41 -0.24 -5.96 -20.61
C ASP A 41 0.74 -6.90 -19.87
N ASN A 42 0.22 -8.06 -19.44
CA ASN A 42 0.97 -9.15 -18.83
C ASN A 42 1.98 -8.73 -17.72
N PRO A 43 1.56 -7.96 -16.70
CA PRO A 43 2.46 -7.55 -15.63
C PRO A 43 2.91 -8.75 -14.80
N ARG A 44 4.19 -8.81 -14.45
CA ARG A 44 4.70 -9.80 -13.49
C ARG A 44 4.53 -9.25 -12.08
N VAL A 45 3.64 -9.87 -11.30
CA VAL A 45 3.41 -9.54 -9.89
C VAL A 45 3.82 -10.73 -9.03
N HIS A 46 4.77 -10.53 -8.11
CA HIS A 46 5.38 -11.57 -7.30
C HIS A 46 4.75 -11.63 -5.91
N GLU A 47 3.96 -12.67 -5.64
CA GLU A 47 3.33 -12.86 -4.32
C GLU A 47 4.35 -13.00 -3.18
N ALA A 48 5.50 -13.62 -3.44
CA ALA A 48 6.58 -13.76 -2.45
C ALA A 48 7.14 -12.40 -1.99
N SER A 49 7.13 -11.40 -2.86
CA SER A 49 7.52 -10.04 -2.49
C SER A 49 6.55 -9.44 -1.47
N PHE A 50 5.25 -9.73 -1.54
CA PHE A 50 4.30 -9.28 -0.53
C PHE A 50 4.48 -9.99 0.81
N SER A 51 4.86 -11.27 0.86
CA SER A 51 5.29 -11.90 2.12
C SER A 51 6.50 -11.18 2.72
N ALA A 52 7.48 -10.80 1.89
CA ALA A 52 8.65 -10.06 2.34
C ALA A 52 8.29 -8.64 2.88
N VAL A 53 7.38 -7.93 2.20
CA VAL A 53 6.82 -6.65 2.68
C VAL A 53 6.15 -6.82 4.04
N HIS A 54 5.30 -7.84 4.20
CA HIS A 54 4.60 -8.09 5.46
C HIS A 54 5.57 -8.34 6.62
N ALA A 55 6.58 -9.19 6.39
CA ALA A 55 7.64 -9.46 7.36
C ALA A 55 8.46 -8.19 7.70
N ALA A 56 8.80 -7.38 6.70
CA ALA A 56 9.51 -6.12 6.89
C ALA A 56 8.69 -5.11 7.71
N MET A 57 7.40 -4.98 7.42
CA MET A 57 6.47 -4.15 8.18
C MET A 57 6.42 -4.56 9.65
N ARG A 58 6.24 -5.85 9.95
CA ARG A 58 6.26 -6.34 11.33
C ARG A 58 7.59 -6.10 12.04
N LYS A 59 8.71 -6.27 11.34
CA LYS A 59 10.05 -6.17 11.94
C LYS A 59 10.49 -4.73 12.18
N ARG A 60 10.23 -3.82 11.23
CA ARG A 60 10.79 -2.46 11.22
C ARG A 60 9.79 -1.39 11.60
N ASN A 61 8.50 -1.65 11.42
CA ASN A 61 7.43 -0.66 11.56
C ASN A 61 6.39 -1.09 12.62
N ALA A 62 6.79 -1.95 13.58
CA ALA A 62 5.91 -2.46 14.64
C ALA A 62 5.21 -1.33 15.43
N ASP A 63 5.95 -0.28 15.79
CA ASP A 63 5.40 0.86 16.54
C ASP A 63 4.35 1.64 15.73
N LEU A 64 4.56 1.79 14.41
CA LEU A 64 3.60 2.42 13.51
C LEU A 64 2.34 1.56 13.38
N LEU A 65 2.50 0.24 13.24
CA LEU A 65 1.38 -0.71 13.20
C LEU A 65 0.57 -0.68 14.50
N ALA A 66 1.22 -0.69 15.65
CA ALA A 66 0.55 -0.62 16.96
C ALA A 66 -0.30 0.65 17.10
N ARG A 67 0.23 1.81 16.69
CA ARG A 67 -0.53 3.09 16.73
C ARG A 67 -1.68 3.13 15.73
N ALA A 68 -1.47 2.60 14.52
CA ALA A 68 -2.47 2.60 13.45
C ALA A 68 -3.61 1.61 13.69
N THR A 69 -3.37 0.58 14.51
CA THR A 69 -4.35 -0.49 14.79
C THR A 69 -4.99 -0.37 16.17
N ALA A 70 -4.74 0.70 16.91
CA ALA A 70 -5.42 1.00 18.17
C ALA A 70 -6.90 1.36 17.97
N ASP A 71 -7.76 1.02 18.94
CA ASP A 71 -9.16 1.46 18.95
C ASP A 71 -9.19 2.99 19.06
N ALA A 72 -9.63 3.68 18.00
CA ALA A 72 -9.52 5.14 17.79
C ALA A 72 -8.14 5.67 17.32
N ALA A 73 -7.41 4.91 16.50
CA ALA A 73 -6.26 5.42 15.78
C ALA A 73 -6.59 6.71 14.98
N SER A 74 -5.77 7.74 15.16
CA SER A 74 -5.87 9.00 14.40
C SER A 74 -5.58 8.75 12.92
N THR A 75 -6.13 9.61 12.05
CA THR A 75 -5.85 9.55 10.61
C THR A 75 -4.36 9.68 10.31
N GLU A 76 -3.62 10.45 11.11
CA GLU A 76 -2.17 10.58 10.99
C GLU A 76 -1.42 9.27 11.29
N HIS A 77 -1.83 8.52 12.33
CA HIS A 77 -1.21 7.23 12.63
C HIS A 77 -1.46 6.20 11.51
N VAL A 78 -2.69 6.14 10.98
CA VAL A 78 -3.01 5.27 9.84
C VAL A 78 -2.22 5.70 8.61
N ALA A 79 -2.14 7.00 8.32
CA ALA A 79 -1.36 7.53 7.21
C ALA A 79 0.13 7.20 7.31
N ALA A 80 0.72 7.27 8.51
CA ALA A 80 2.12 6.94 8.72
C ALA A 80 2.41 5.44 8.50
N ALA A 81 1.51 4.56 8.95
CA ALA A 81 1.62 3.12 8.68
C ALA A 81 1.45 2.80 7.18
N CYS A 82 0.52 3.48 6.50
CA CYS A 82 0.37 3.39 5.05
C CYS A 82 1.63 3.91 4.32
N ALA A 83 2.19 5.04 4.74
CA ALA A 83 3.43 5.57 4.15
C ALA A 83 4.58 4.56 4.26
N ALA A 84 4.76 3.96 5.45
CA ALA A 84 5.75 2.90 5.66
C ALA A 84 5.47 1.67 4.77
N LEU A 85 4.20 1.26 4.64
CA LEU A 85 3.80 0.14 3.78
C LEU A 85 4.14 0.41 2.31
N LEU A 86 3.87 1.62 1.80
CA LEU A 86 4.24 2.00 0.43
C LEU A 86 5.75 1.95 0.24
N VAL A 87 6.52 2.48 1.18
CA VAL A 87 8.00 2.44 1.13
C VAL A 87 8.52 1.00 1.12
N GLU A 88 7.99 0.11 1.96
CA GLU A 88 8.39 -1.30 1.95
C GLU A 88 8.00 -2.01 0.64
N CYS A 89 6.81 -1.73 0.09
CA CYS A 89 6.44 -2.22 -1.23
C CYS A 89 7.43 -1.76 -2.32
N LEU A 90 7.82 -0.48 -2.33
CA LEU A 90 8.79 0.05 -3.30
C LEU A 90 10.19 -0.55 -3.11
N ASN A 91 10.59 -0.89 -1.89
CA ASN A 91 11.87 -1.53 -1.59
C ASN A 91 11.91 -3.00 -2.04
N HIS A 92 10.78 -3.71 -1.91
CA HIS A 92 10.66 -5.13 -2.24
C HIS A 92 10.21 -5.41 -3.68
N ARG A 93 9.84 -4.37 -4.43
CA ARG A 93 9.51 -4.40 -5.87
C ARG A 93 8.63 -5.59 -6.28
N PRO A 94 7.40 -5.67 -5.77
CA PRO A 94 6.48 -6.77 -6.09
C PRO A 94 6.02 -6.75 -7.56
N VAL A 95 6.14 -5.61 -8.24
CA VAL A 95 5.78 -5.43 -9.65
C VAL A 95 7.05 -5.35 -10.49
N GLN A 96 7.05 -6.06 -11.60
CA GLN A 96 8.06 -5.95 -12.64
C GLN A 96 7.37 -5.69 -13.97
N PRO A 97 7.94 -4.82 -14.84
CA PRO A 97 7.46 -4.67 -16.21
C PRO A 97 7.41 -6.04 -16.88
N GLY A 98 6.33 -6.31 -17.62
CA GLY A 98 6.29 -7.45 -18.54
C GLY A 98 7.44 -7.37 -19.55
N GLU A 99 7.83 -8.49 -20.16
CA GLU A 99 8.90 -8.51 -21.17
C GLU A 99 8.58 -7.54 -22.33
N ILE A 100 9.25 -6.39 -22.33
CA ILE A 100 9.46 -5.58 -23.53
C ILE A 100 10.92 -5.81 -23.92
N GLY A 101 11.13 -6.26 -25.16
CA GLY A 101 12.42 -6.69 -25.69
C GLY A 101 13.56 -5.70 -25.40
N THR A 102 14.71 -6.28 -25.04
CA THR A 102 16.08 -5.75 -25.14
C THR A 102 16.21 -4.25 -25.43
N GLY A 103 16.00 -3.42 -24.40
CA GLY A 103 16.52 -2.05 -24.32
C GLY A 103 17.47 -1.95 -23.13
N PRO A 104 18.45 -1.01 -23.14
CA PRO A 104 19.37 -0.84 -22.02
C PRO A 104 18.56 -0.58 -20.75
N ALA A 105 18.98 -1.18 -19.64
CA ALA A 105 18.34 -1.08 -18.32
C ALA A 105 18.24 0.39 -17.90
N ALA A 106 17.21 1.07 -18.39
CA ALA A 106 16.80 2.38 -17.93
C ALA A 106 16.57 2.21 -16.44
N THR A 107 17.24 3.03 -15.63
CA THR A 107 16.96 3.22 -14.21
C THR A 107 15.50 2.94 -13.94
N ALA A 108 15.19 1.78 -13.34
CA ALA A 108 13.83 1.25 -13.29
C ALA A 108 12.87 2.36 -12.87
N ASP A 109 12.02 2.77 -13.81
CA ASP A 109 11.11 3.87 -13.62
C ASP A 109 10.14 3.48 -12.50
N ARG A 110 10.37 3.99 -11.29
CA ARG A 110 9.50 3.73 -10.13
C ARG A 110 8.13 4.39 -10.31
N SER A 111 7.91 5.15 -11.38
CA SER A 111 6.62 5.82 -11.62
C SER A 111 5.51 4.79 -11.76
N LEU A 112 5.71 3.69 -12.48
CA LEU A 112 4.69 2.63 -12.58
C LEU A 112 4.44 1.96 -11.22
N ASP A 113 5.50 1.64 -10.48
CA ASP A 113 5.41 1.03 -9.14
C ASP A 113 4.61 1.94 -8.20
N ILE A 114 4.92 3.24 -8.16
CA ILE A 114 4.21 4.22 -7.32
C ILE A 114 2.76 4.33 -7.75
N ARG A 115 2.50 4.47 -9.06
CA ARG A 115 1.15 4.64 -9.61
C ARG A 115 0.26 3.43 -9.33
N CYS A 116 0.81 2.21 -9.32
CA CYS A 116 0.01 1.01 -9.01
C CYS A 116 -0.05 0.66 -7.52
N LEU A 117 0.99 0.95 -6.71
CA LEU A 117 1.05 0.57 -5.30
C LEU A 117 0.45 1.62 -4.37
N ALA A 118 0.56 2.91 -4.68
CA ALA A 118 0.01 3.97 -3.84
C ALA A 118 -1.51 3.88 -3.66
N PRO A 119 -2.33 3.63 -4.71
CA PRO A 119 -3.77 3.39 -4.56
C PRO A 119 -4.09 2.19 -3.67
N VAL A 120 -3.35 1.09 -3.81
CA VAL A 120 -3.58 -0.13 -3.03
C VAL A 120 -3.31 0.14 -1.54
N VAL A 121 -2.24 0.86 -1.23
CA VAL A 121 -1.92 1.22 0.15
C VAL A 121 -2.94 2.23 0.71
N LEU A 122 -3.37 3.21 -0.08
CA LEU A 122 -4.39 4.18 0.31
C LEU A 122 -5.73 3.50 0.62
N ALA A 123 -6.16 2.55 -0.22
CA ALA A 123 -7.36 1.75 0.02
C ALA A 123 -7.27 0.91 1.32
N CYS A 124 -6.07 0.51 1.75
CA CYS A 124 -5.88 -0.19 3.03
C CYS A 124 -6.06 0.79 4.20
N GLY A 125 -5.59 2.03 4.05
CA GLY A 125 -5.85 3.12 4.98
C GLY A 125 -7.34 3.43 5.11
N LEU A 126 -8.06 3.55 3.98
CA LEU A 126 -9.51 3.74 3.95
C LEU A 126 -10.23 2.60 4.67
N ALA A 127 -9.95 1.35 4.31
CA ALA A 127 -10.53 0.18 4.99
C ALA A 127 -10.23 0.15 6.50
N THR A 128 -9.08 0.66 6.93
CA THR A 128 -8.72 0.77 8.36
C THR A 128 -9.57 1.82 9.08
N LYS A 129 -9.96 2.90 8.40
CA LYS A 129 -10.86 3.93 8.95
C LYS A 129 -12.33 3.52 8.87
N ALA A 130 -12.70 2.70 7.87
CA ALA A 130 -14.06 2.25 7.61
C ALA A 130 -14.54 1.10 8.50
N ASP A 131 -13.66 0.43 9.27
CA ASP A 131 -13.97 -0.68 10.20
C ASP A 131 -15.04 -0.31 11.29
N GLY A 132 -15.63 0.90 11.26
CA GLY A 132 -16.77 1.36 12.05
C GLY A 132 -18.12 1.55 11.32
N GLY A 133 -18.19 1.35 9.99
CA GLY A 133 -19.46 1.16 9.24
C GLY A 133 -19.81 2.20 8.16
N THR A 134 -19.85 1.74 6.91
CA THR A 134 -20.89 1.88 5.85
C THR A 134 -20.41 1.00 4.68
N PRO A 135 -21.27 0.46 3.79
CA PRO A 135 -20.78 -0.22 2.59
C PRO A 135 -20.14 0.86 1.71
N GLU A 136 -18.82 0.91 1.68
CA GLU A 136 -18.14 1.89 0.86
C GLU A 136 -18.38 1.57 -0.63
N PRO A 137 -18.61 2.57 -1.50
CA PRO A 137 -18.31 2.46 -2.93
C PRO A 137 -16.93 1.81 -3.16
N ASP A 138 -16.66 1.28 -4.36
CA ASP A 138 -15.42 0.54 -4.64
C ASP A 138 -14.17 1.28 -4.11
N ILE A 139 -13.69 0.88 -2.93
CA ILE A 139 -12.65 1.58 -2.14
C ILE A 139 -11.39 1.73 -2.99
N LEU A 140 -11.13 0.73 -3.84
CA LEU A 140 -9.99 0.73 -4.72
C LEU A 140 -10.15 1.81 -5.81
N GLU A 141 -11.33 1.95 -6.40
CA GLU A 141 -11.61 2.98 -7.41
C GLU A 141 -11.42 4.39 -6.83
N ILE A 142 -11.97 4.65 -5.64
CA ILE A 142 -11.78 5.93 -4.94
C ILE A 142 -10.30 6.18 -4.65
N ALA A 143 -9.59 5.18 -4.15
CA ALA A 143 -8.18 5.30 -3.85
C ALA A 143 -7.33 5.55 -5.11
N VAL A 144 -7.68 4.95 -6.25
CA VAL A 144 -7.04 5.21 -7.55
C VAL A 144 -7.23 6.68 -7.94
N LEU A 145 -8.47 7.17 -7.97
CA LEU A 145 -8.76 8.57 -8.33
C LEU A 145 -8.04 9.56 -7.41
N ALA A 146 -8.07 9.30 -6.10
CA ALA A 146 -7.43 10.16 -5.11
C ALA A 146 -5.89 10.17 -5.21
N ALA A 147 -5.28 9.01 -5.47
CA ALA A 147 -3.84 8.89 -5.66
C ALA A 147 -3.39 9.60 -6.95
N GLU A 148 -4.15 9.49 -8.05
CA GLU A 148 -3.84 10.17 -9.31
C GLU A 148 -3.84 11.69 -9.14
N VAL A 149 -4.82 12.24 -8.43
CA VAL A 149 -4.92 13.69 -8.12
C VAL A 149 -3.71 14.21 -7.30
N ARG A 150 -2.94 13.32 -6.67
CA ARG A 150 -1.75 13.67 -5.88
C ARG A 150 -0.49 12.94 -6.35
N GLU A 151 -0.50 12.36 -7.55
CA GLU A 151 0.59 11.49 -8.03
C GLU A 151 1.94 12.20 -7.96
N ASP A 152 2.03 13.43 -8.45
CA ASP A 152 3.26 14.22 -8.41
C ASP A 152 3.79 14.43 -6.99
N ARG A 153 2.91 14.71 -6.03
CA ARG A 153 3.31 14.91 -4.62
C ARG A 153 3.75 13.60 -3.98
N ILE A 154 3.05 12.50 -4.26
CA ILE A 154 3.42 11.17 -3.77
C ILE A 154 4.80 10.79 -4.32
N ARG A 155 5.03 10.98 -5.63
CA ARG A 155 6.31 10.72 -6.28
C ARG A 155 7.43 11.57 -5.71
N GLN A 156 7.19 12.87 -5.50
CA GLN A 156 8.17 13.78 -4.91
C GLN A 156 8.54 13.35 -3.47
N ALA A 157 7.55 12.96 -2.66
CA ALA A 157 7.78 12.48 -1.29
C ALA A 157 8.57 11.16 -1.27
N CYS A 158 8.24 10.21 -2.16
CA CYS A 158 8.98 8.95 -2.32
C CYS A 158 10.45 9.14 -2.70
N ALA A 159 10.80 10.27 -3.34
CA ALA A 159 12.17 10.57 -3.74
C ALA A 159 13.02 11.20 -2.61
N GLN A 160 12.43 11.56 -1.47
CA GLN A 160 13.15 12.17 -0.35
C GLN A 160 13.89 11.15 0.50
N ALA A 161 14.91 11.60 1.23
CA ALA A 161 15.71 10.74 2.12
C ALA A 161 14.87 10.11 3.24
N ASN A 162 13.85 10.81 3.74
CA ASN A 162 12.89 10.28 4.71
C ASN A 162 11.48 10.17 4.10
N ALA A 163 11.35 9.27 3.12
CA ALA A 163 10.11 9.09 2.36
C ALA A 163 8.87 8.86 3.25
N VAL A 164 8.99 8.13 4.37
CA VAL A 164 7.87 7.89 5.28
C VAL A 164 7.36 9.20 5.90
N GLN A 165 8.27 10.03 6.40
CA GLN A 165 7.92 11.32 7.01
C GLN A 165 7.25 12.26 5.99
N GLU A 166 7.73 12.26 4.75
CA GLU A 166 7.21 13.13 3.69
C GLU A 166 5.89 12.63 3.09
N LEU A 167 5.69 11.31 3.01
CA LEU A 167 4.44 10.70 2.53
C LEU A 167 3.30 10.82 3.53
N THR A 168 3.62 10.77 4.83
CA THR A 168 2.61 10.79 5.91
C THR A 168 1.61 11.96 5.78
N PRO A 169 2.02 13.24 5.65
CA PRO A 169 1.07 14.35 5.51
C PRO A 169 0.27 14.29 4.20
N VAL A 170 0.85 13.78 3.11
CA VAL A 170 0.15 13.61 1.83
C VAL A 170 -0.98 12.59 1.98
N LEU A 171 -0.68 11.43 2.55
CA LEU A 171 -1.66 10.37 2.78
C LEU A 171 -2.68 10.75 3.85
N ALA A 172 -2.28 11.46 4.90
CA ALA A 172 -3.20 11.93 5.95
C ALA A 172 -4.23 12.91 5.37
N THR A 173 -3.80 13.81 4.49
CA THR A 173 -4.70 14.73 3.78
C THR A 173 -5.67 13.98 2.87
N LEU A 174 -5.20 12.94 2.16
CA LEU A 174 -6.08 12.13 1.32
C LEU A 174 -7.11 11.36 2.14
N LEU A 175 -6.67 10.64 3.17
CA LEU A 175 -7.57 9.89 4.05
C LEU A 175 -8.61 10.80 4.72
N ALA A 176 -8.21 11.96 5.24
CA ALA A 176 -9.13 12.89 5.91
C ALA A 176 -10.23 13.48 5.01
N HIS A 177 -10.03 13.53 3.69
CA HIS A 177 -11.06 13.98 2.75
C HIS A 177 -12.01 12.86 2.30
N LEU A 178 -11.61 11.60 2.51
CA LEU A 178 -12.31 10.42 2.00
C LEU A 178 -13.07 9.65 3.09
N THR A 179 -12.82 9.96 4.37
CA THR A 179 -13.41 9.32 5.55
C THR A 179 -14.08 10.35 6.43
#